data_AF-A0A6I7XL68-F1
#
_entry.id   AF-A0A6I7XL68-F1
#
_cell.length_a   1.000
_cell.length_b   1.000
_cell.length_c   1.000
_cell.angle_alpha   90.00
_cell.angle_beta   90.00
_cell.angle_gamma   90.00
#
_symmetry.space_group_name_H-M   'P 1'
#
loop_
_entity.id
_entity.type
_entity.pdbx_description
1 polymer ?
#
loop_
_entity_poly.entity_id
_entity_poly.type
_entity_poly.pdbx_seq_one_letter_code
_entity_poly.pdbx_strand_id
1 'polypeptide(L)'
;MKKLCVMLTMICSIFSLLPSYSLAKESNEQLLESALLNRYYSVIRQATEDQYECDSVINIERLGKKDEFVPRFEVTLQFLTFQGAHNPPNDKVTLTLEDNLDHIKIKKVERQKNVSSAIAEKVCARAKEKMKAHSNGVER
;
A
#
# COMPACT_ATOMS: atom_id res chain seq x y z
N MET A 1 31.51 8.57 -40.30
CA MET A 1 31.56 7.71 -39.09
C MET A 1 31.79 8.50 -37.80
N LYS A 2 32.79 9.39 -37.67
CA LYS A 2 33.01 10.21 -36.44
C LYS A 2 31.79 11.05 -35.98
N LYS A 3 31.03 11.64 -36.92
CA LYS A 3 29.86 12.49 -36.60
C LYS A 3 28.67 11.71 -36.01
N LEU A 4 28.49 10.44 -36.41
CA LEU A 4 27.42 9.60 -35.88
C LEU A 4 27.68 9.17 -34.43
N CYS A 5 28.93 8.84 -34.09
CA CYS A 5 29.29 8.50 -32.71
C CYS A 5 29.11 9.70 -31.76
N VAL A 6 29.48 10.92 -32.19
CA VAL A 6 29.34 12.13 -31.36
C VAL A 6 27.87 12.45 -31.08
N MET A 7 27.00 12.31 -32.09
CA MET A 7 25.55 12.49 -31.93
C MET A 7 24.96 11.45 -30.97
N LEU A 8 25.39 10.19 -31.07
CA LEU A 8 24.91 9.11 -30.19
C LEU A 8 25.37 9.31 -28.74
N THR A 9 26.61 9.76 -28.52
CA THR A 9 27.11 10.08 -27.17
C THR A 9 26.42 11.30 -26.55
N MET A 10 26.03 12.29 -27.36
CA MET A 10 25.29 13.48 -26.90
C MET A 10 23.85 13.12 -26.50
N ILE A 11 23.20 12.22 -27.24
CA ILE A 11 21.86 11.73 -26.90
C ILE A 11 21.87 10.89 -25.62
N CYS A 12 22.85 9.99 -25.44
CA CYS A 12 22.96 9.19 -24.21
C CYS A 12 23.28 10.02 -22.95
N SER A 13 24.02 11.12 -23.10
CA SER A 13 24.29 12.02 -21.97
C SER A 13 23.07 12.85 -21.54
N ILE A 14 22.11 13.10 -22.45
CA ILE A 14 20.83 13.75 -22.10
C ILE A 14 19.93 12.78 -21.29
N PHE A 15 19.92 11.49 -21.63
CA PHE A 15 19.17 10.48 -20.86
C PHE A 15 19.76 10.20 -19.47
N SER A 16 21.07 10.40 -19.29
CA SER A 16 21.76 10.22 -18.00
C SER A 16 21.58 11.39 -17.03
N LEU A 17 21.11 12.54 -17.54
CA LEU A 17 20.80 13.75 -16.79
C LEU A 17 19.32 13.87 -16.43
N LEU A 18 18.46 12.99 -16.96
CA LEU A 18 17.11 12.84 -16.46
C LEU A 18 17.23 12.27 -15.06
N PRO A 19 16.84 13.02 -14.03
CA PRO A 19 16.95 12.48 -12.71
C PRO A 19 16.00 11.28 -12.60
N SER A 20 16.55 10.15 -12.17
CA SER A 20 15.77 9.00 -11.74
C SER A 20 15.12 9.31 -10.40
N TYR A 21 14.17 10.24 -10.40
CA TYR A 21 13.36 10.54 -9.24
C TYR A 21 12.09 9.70 -9.32
N SER A 22 11.97 8.72 -8.42
CA SER A 22 10.70 8.57 -7.73
C SER A 22 10.36 9.95 -7.16
N LEU A 23 9.56 10.73 -7.88
CA LEU A 23 9.23 12.12 -7.55
C LEU A 23 8.39 12.23 -6.27
N ALA A 24 7.81 11.12 -5.81
CA ALA A 24 7.04 11.07 -4.59
C ALA A 24 7.94 11.07 -3.35
N LYS A 25 7.88 12.15 -2.56
CA LYS A 25 8.52 12.19 -1.24
C LYS A 25 7.62 11.46 -0.22
N GLU A 26 7.60 10.14 -0.28
CA GLU A 26 6.93 9.32 0.73
C GLU A 26 7.70 9.37 2.06
N SER A 27 6.97 9.41 3.18
CA SER A 27 7.57 9.23 4.50
C SER A 27 7.95 7.77 4.73
N ASN A 28 8.82 7.49 5.70
CA ASN A 28 9.18 6.11 6.05
C ASN A 28 7.95 5.30 6.49
N GLU A 29 6.98 5.94 7.14
CA GLU A 29 5.71 5.33 7.55
C GLU A 29 4.86 4.95 6.33
N GLN A 30 4.82 5.80 5.29
CA GLN A 30 4.13 5.50 4.05
C GLN A 30 4.80 4.34 3.29
N LEU A 31 6.13 4.35 3.22
CA LEU A 31 6.90 3.26 2.63
C LEU A 31 6.71 1.94 3.38
N LEU A 32 6.75 1.97 4.71
CA LEU A 32 6.49 0.81 5.56
C LEU A 32 5.09 0.26 5.31
N GLU A 33 4.07 1.13 5.31
CA GLU A 33 2.70 0.72 5.05
C GLU A 33 2.55 0.09 3.66
N SER A 34 3.11 0.70 2.61
CA SER A 34 3.09 0.14 1.25
C SER A 34 3.81 -1.22 1.17
N ALA A 35 4.95 -1.38 1.84
CA ALA A 35 5.66 -2.64 1.90
C ALA A 35 4.84 -3.74 2.62
N LEU A 36 4.16 -3.39 3.70
CA LEU A 36 3.28 -4.30 4.43
C LEU A 36 2.06 -4.71 3.60
N LEU A 37 1.39 -3.76 2.94
CA LEU A 37 0.24 -4.05 2.08
C LEU A 37 0.63 -4.96 0.91
N ASN A 38 1.83 -4.78 0.33
CA ASN A 38 2.38 -5.72 -0.65
C ASN A 38 2.60 -7.12 -0.07
N ARG A 39 3.18 -7.23 1.13
CA ARG A 39 3.38 -8.50 1.82
C ARG A 39 2.05 -9.22 2.10
N TYR A 40 1.00 -8.47 2.44
CA TYR A 40 -0.30 -9.03 2.85
C TYR A 40 -1.30 -9.20 1.70
N TYR A 41 -0.97 -8.78 0.48
CA TYR A 41 -1.86 -8.82 -0.68
C TYR A 41 -2.55 -10.18 -0.88
N SER A 42 -1.78 -11.28 -0.84
CA SER A 42 -2.32 -12.63 -1.03
C SER A 42 -3.31 -13.03 0.08
N VAL A 43 -3.01 -12.65 1.32
CA VAL A 43 -3.84 -12.95 2.50
C VAL A 43 -5.13 -12.14 2.49
N ILE A 44 -5.05 -10.87 2.09
CA ILE A 44 -6.24 -10.02 1.91
C ILE A 44 -7.18 -10.65 0.88
N ARG A 45 -6.65 -11.04 -0.29
CA ARG A 45 -7.46 -11.67 -1.35
C ARG A 45 -8.08 -12.99 -0.90
N GLN A 46 -7.36 -13.81 -0.13
CA GLN A 46 -7.89 -15.05 0.43
C GLN A 46 -9.02 -14.77 1.43
N ALA A 47 -8.91 -13.71 2.24
CA ALA A 47 -9.88 -13.40 3.28
C ALA A 47 -11.23 -12.91 2.73
N THR A 48 -11.22 -12.26 1.55
CA THR A 48 -12.43 -11.62 1.02
C THR A 48 -12.97 -12.23 -0.26
N GLU A 49 -12.14 -12.86 -1.08
CA GLU A 49 -12.45 -13.28 -2.47
C GLU A 49 -12.90 -12.14 -3.42
N ASP A 50 -13.29 -10.99 -2.85
CA ASP A 50 -13.62 -9.74 -3.51
C ASP A 50 -12.36 -8.98 -3.96
N GLN A 51 -12.54 -8.09 -4.96
CA GLN A 51 -11.62 -6.97 -5.15
C GLN A 51 -11.74 -6.00 -3.96
N TYR A 52 -10.69 -5.24 -3.71
CA TYR A 52 -10.67 -4.27 -2.62
C TYR A 52 -9.97 -2.99 -3.02
N GLU A 53 -10.27 -1.93 -2.28
CA GLU A 53 -9.66 -0.61 -2.43
C GLU A 53 -9.45 0.06 -1.07
N CYS A 54 -8.68 1.16 -1.07
CA CYS A 54 -8.48 2.02 0.09
C CYS A 54 -7.89 1.28 1.31
N ASP A 55 -7.00 0.34 1.06
CA ASP A 55 -6.35 -0.44 2.10
C ASP A 55 -5.32 0.39 2.89
N SER A 56 -5.30 0.13 4.19
CA SER A 56 -4.37 0.76 5.11
C SER A 56 -4.03 -0.11 6.31
N VAL A 57 -2.84 0.12 6.85
CA VAL A 57 -2.42 -0.47 8.13
C VAL A 57 -2.86 0.47 9.26
N ILE A 58 -3.79 0.04 10.09
CA ILE A 58 -4.35 0.86 11.17
C ILE A 58 -3.71 0.57 12.54
N ASN A 59 -3.09 -0.59 12.72
CA ASN A 59 -2.33 -0.92 13.92
C ASN A 59 -1.21 -1.93 13.63
N ILE A 60 -0.09 -1.80 14.34
CA ILE A 60 1.01 -2.77 14.37
C ILE A 60 1.42 -2.93 15.84
N GLU A 61 1.28 -4.13 16.36
CA GLU A 61 1.68 -4.47 17.72
C GLU A 61 2.73 -5.56 17.69
N ARG A 62 3.82 -5.39 18.44
CA ARG A 62 4.80 -6.46 18.59
C ARG A 62 4.26 -7.50 19.56
N LEU A 63 4.30 -8.76 19.16
CA LEU A 63 4.01 -9.91 20.00
C LEU A 63 5.29 -10.46 20.64
N GLY A 64 5.16 -10.99 21.86
CA GLY A 64 6.26 -11.62 22.57
C GLY A 64 7.22 -10.64 23.24
N LYS A 65 8.41 -11.12 23.60
CA LYS A 65 9.42 -10.33 24.31
C LYS A 65 10.20 -9.43 23.36
N LYS A 66 10.68 -8.30 23.88
CA LYS A 66 11.49 -7.33 23.11
C LYS A 66 12.79 -7.93 22.56
N ASP A 67 13.31 -8.98 23.18
CA ASP A 67 14.59 -9.58 22.82
C ASP A 67 14.44 -10.92 22.08
N GLU A 68 13.22 -11.26 21.63
CA GLU A 68 13.02 -12.40 20.74
C GLU A 68 13.78 -12.18 19.42
N PHE A 69 14.58 -13.18 19.03
CA PHE A 69 15.44 -13.16 17.84
C PHE A 69 14.64 -12.98 16.54
N VAL A 70 13.50 -13.66 16.44
CA VAL A 70 12.55 -13.46 15.34
C VAL A 70 11.33 -12.76 15.90
N PRO A 71 11.11 -11.47 15.60
CA PRO A 71 9.95 -10.75 16.09
C PRO A 71 8.69 -11.27 15.42
N ARG A 72 7.58 -11.17 16.13
CA ARG A 72 6.24 -11.45 15.64
C ARG A 72 5.40 -10.20 15.80
N PHE A 73 4.49 -9.97 14.87
CA PHE A 73 3.64 -8.79 14.90
C PHE A 73 2.18 -9.17 14.73
N GLU A 74 1.31 -8.52 15.49
CA GLU A 74 -0.09 -8.46 15.15
C GLU A 74 -0.32 -7.19 14.34
N VAL A 75 -0.86 -7.34 13.13
CA VAL A 75 -1.13 -6.23 12.23
C VAL A 75 -2.62 -6.18 11.95
N THR A 76 -3.21 -5.00 12.11
CA THR A 76 -4.61 -4.76 11.75
C THR A 76 -4.68 -3.89 10.51
N LEU A 77 -5.35 -4.42 9.50
CA LEU A 77 -5.61 -3.78 8.22
C LEU A 77 -7.08 -3.35 8.14
N GLN A 78 -7.34 -2.27 7.40
CA GLN A 78 -8.68 -1.84 7.05
C GLN A 78 -8.77 -1.50 5.58
N PHE A 79 -9.84 -1.95 4.92
CA PHE A 79 -10.09 -1.71 3.50
C PHE A 79 -11.58 -1.79 3.17
N LEU A 80 -11.94 -1.37 1.96
CA LEU A 80 -13.28 -1.54 1.41
C LEU A 80 -13.28 -2.67 0.39
N THR A 81 -14.32 -3.50 0.39
CA THR A 81 -14.59 -4.33 -0.79
C THR A 81 -15.04 -3.45 -1.95
N PHE A 82 -14.72 -3.87 -3.17
CA PHE A 82 -15.05 -3.15 -4.38
C PHE A 82 -15.74 -4.09 -5.36
N GLN A 83 -16.98 -3.75 -5.74
CA GLN A 83 -17.76 -4.52 -6.73
C GLN A 83 -18.05 -3.73 -8.02
N GLY A 84 -17.29 -2.66 -8.27
CA GLY A 84 -17.42 -1.79 -9.44
C GLY A 84 -18.08 -0.44 -9.12
N ALA A 85 -17.80 0.56 -9.97
CA ALA A 85 -18.22 1.96 -9.75
C ALA A 85 -19.74 2.18 -9.67
N HIS A 86 -20.54 1.22 -10.15
CA HIS A 86 -22.00 1.29 -10.19
C HIS A 86 -22.70 0.31 -9.24
N ASN A 87 -21.95 -0.49 -8.47
CA ASN A 87 -22.49 -1.47 -7.52
C ASN A 87 -22.09 -1.14 -6.07
N PRO A 88 -22.59 -0.03 -5.49
CA PRO A 88 -22.69 0.02 -4.05
C PRO A 88 -23.71 -1.05 -3.60
N PRO A 89 -23.44 -1.78 -2.51
CA PRO A 89 -22.68 -1.26 -1.38
C PRO A 89 -21.31 -1.92 -1.18
N ASN A 90 -20.31 -1.10 -0.84
CA ASN A 90 -19.02 -1.59 -0.37
C ASN A 90 -19.12 -2.03 1.10
N ASP A 91 -18.38 -3.07 1.46
CA ASP A 91 -18.23 -3.50 2.84
C ASP A 91 -16.94 -2.93 3.41
N LYS A 92 -16.96 -2.47 4.66
CA LYS A 92 -15.72 -2.18 5.39
C LYS A 92 -15.24 -3.45 6.05
N VAL A 93 -14.03 -3.87 5.70
CA VAL A 93 -13.38 -5.04 6.30
C VAL A 93 -12.26 -4.56 7.22
N THR A 94 -12.18 -5.17 8.40
CA THR A 94 -11.06 -5.04 9.32
C THR A 94 -10.46 -6.43 9.53
N LEU A 95 -9.20 -6.58 9.13
CA LEU A 95 -8.48 -7.85 9.08
C LEU A 95 -7.32 -7.80 10.06
N THR A 96 -7.34 -8.68 11.06
CA THR A 96 -6.24 -8.84 12.02
C THR A 96 -5.43 -10.07 11.64
N LEU A 97 -4.13 -9.88 11.53
CA LEU A 97 -3.15 -10.85 11.07
C LEU A 97 -2.07 -11.01 12.15
N GLU A 98 -1.56 -12.22 12.31
CA GLU A 98 -0.30 -12.48 12.98
C GLU A 98 0.76 -12.73 11.91
N ASP A 99 1.77 -11.87 11.83
CA ASP A 99 2.91 -11.96 10.92
C ASP A 99 4.17 -12.42 11.66
N ASN A 100 4.81 -13.44 11.11
CA ASN A 100 6.11 -13.91 11.53
C ASN A 100 6.96 -14.24 10.29
N LEU A 101 8.20 -14.66 10.50
CA LEU A 101 9.16 -14.86 9.42
C LEU A 101 8.64 -15.78 8.30
N ASP A 102 8.01 -16.89 8.67
CA ASP A 102 7.68 -17.97 7.74
C ASP A 102 6.23 -17.94 7.26
N HIS A 103 5.33 -17.35 8.04
CA HIS A 103 3.91 -17.37 7.73
C HIS A 103 3.15 -16.15 8.24
N ILE A 104 2.07 -15.86 7.53
CA ILE A 104 1.06 -14.88 7.94
C ILE A 104 -0.22 -15.67 8.25
N LYS A 105 -0.77 -15.46 9.44
CA LYS A 105 -1.99 -16.13 9.89
C LYS A 105 -3.11 -15.12 10.07
N ILE A 106 -4.26 -15.37 9.45
CA ILE A 106 -5.47 -14.60 9.74
C ILE A 106 -5.95 -14.95 11.14
N LYS A 107 -6.10 -13.93 12.00
CA LYS A 107 -6.60 -14.07 13.38
C LYS A 107 -8.08 -13.73 13.45
N LYS A 108 -8.49 -12.66 12.76
CA LYS A 108 -9.85 -12.15 12.81
C LYS A 108 -10.21 -11.43 11.51
N VAL A 109 -11.44 -11.64 11.04
CA VAL A 109 -12.04 -10.89 9.93
C VAL A 109 -13.35 -10.29 10.43
N GLU A 110 -13.44 -8.97 10.45
CA GLU A 110 -14.66 -8.24 10.79
C GLU A 110 -15.17 -7.52 9.55
N ARG A 111 -16.46 -7.70 9.25
CA ARG A 111 -17.09 -7.12 8.05
C ARG A 111 -18.31 -6.32 8.46
N GLN A 112 -18.27 -5.02 8.20
CA GLN A 112 -19.42 -4.14 8.29
C GLN A 112 -20.01 -4.03 6.89
N LYS A 113 -21.18 -4.64 6.68
CA LYS A 113 -21.80 -4.69 5.37
C LYS A 113 -22.41 -3.34 4.97
N ASN A 114 -22.35 -3.04 3.69
CA ASN A 114 -23.08 -1.93 3.07
C ASN A 114 -22.88 -0.59 3.78
N VAL A 115 -21.62 -0.18 3.92
CA VAL A 115 -21.30 1.05 4.63
C VAL A 115 -21.75 2.29 3.85
N SER A 116 -22.08 3.36 4.58
CA SER A 116 -22.44 4.64 3.97
C SER A 116 -21.25 5.29 3.27
N SER A 117 -21.52 6.19 2.33
CA SER A 117 -20.48 6.96 1.64
C SER A 117 -19.57 7.72 2.60
N ALA A 118 -20.09 8.22 3.72
CA ALA A 118 -19.28 8.90 4.74
C ALA A 118 -18.26 7.97 5.41
N ILE A 119 -18.63 6.71 5.65
CA ILE A 119 -17.69 5.71 6.17
C ILE A 119 -16.67 5.35 5.09
N ALA A 120 -17.13 5.12 3.85
CA ALA A 120 -16.24 4.81 2.74
C ALA A 120 -15.19 5.91 2.50
N GLU A 121 -15.61 7.19 2.50
CA GLU A 121 -14.72 8.34 2.38
C GLU A 121 -13.69 8.39 3.50
N LYS A 122 -14.09 8.09 4.75
CA LYS A 122 -13.18 8.05 5.88
C LYS A 122 -12.13 6.95 5.75
N VAL A 123 -12.51 5.76 5.29
CA VAL A 123 -11.57 4.66 5.03
C VAL A 123 -10.59 5.05 3.92
N CYS A 124 -11.10 5.66 2.85
CA CYS A 124 -10.30 6.11 1.71
C CYS A 124 -9.46 7.37 1.94
N ALA A 125 -9.62 8.08 3.06
CA ALA A 125 -8.90 9.31 3.33
C ALA A 125 -7.38 9.11 3.31
N ARG A 126 -6.90 8.04 3.95
CA ARG A 126 -5.46 7.70 4.01
C ARG A 126 -4.88 7.33 2.65
N ALA A 127 -5.61 6.57 1.83
CA ALA A 127 -5.19 6.28 0.46
C ALA A 127 -5.10 7.56 -0.39
N LYS A 128 -6.06 8.47 -0.26
CA LYS A 128 -6.02 9.79 -0.93
C LYS A 128 -4.83 10.63 -0.49
N GLU A 129 -4.46 10.61 0.79
CA GLU A 129 -3.26 11.30 1.30
C GLU A 129 -1.97 10.76 0.70
N LYS A 130 -1.83 9.43 0.59
CA LYS A 130 -0.68 8.81 -0.10
C LYS A 130 -0.62 9.26 -1.56
N MET A 131 -1.74 9.19 -2.30
CA MET A 131 -1.80 9.62 -3.70
C MET A 131 -1.38 11.09 -3.89
N LYS A 132 -1.78 11.98 -2.97
CA LYS A 132 -1.35 13.39 -3.00
C LYS A 132 0.16 13.55 -2.82
N ALA A 133 0.79 12.74 -1.95
CA ALA A 133 2.24 12.75 -1.76
C ALA A 133 2.99 12.37 -3.06
N HIS A 134 2.41 11.50 -3.88
CA HIS A 134 2.97 11.17 -5.20
C HIS A 134 2.77 12.28 -6.24
N SER A 135 1.64 12.99 -6.22
CA SER A 135 1.33 14.07 -7.16
C SER A 135 2.15 15.35 -6.91
N ASN A 136 2.32 15.74 -5.65
CA ASN A 136 3.04 16.97 -5.28
C ASN A 136 4.55 16.90 -5.55
N GLY A 137 5.06 15.71 -5.86
CA GLY A 137 6.41 15.52 -6.37
C GLY A 137 6.62 16.17 -7.74
N VAL A 138 5.62 16.06 -8.62
CA VAL A 138 5.74 16.33 -10.06
C VAL A 138 5.80 17.85 -10.38
N GLU A 139 5.44 18.73 -9.45
CA GLU A 139 5.35 20.19 -9.69
C GLU A 139 6.62 21.00 -9.32
N ARG A 140 7.82 20.40 -9.21
CA ARG A 140 9.06 21.14 -8.97
C ARG A 140 10.17 20.87 -9.99
#